data_AF-A0AAE1HA40-F1
#
_entry.id   AF-A0AAE1HA40-F1
#
_cell.length_a   1.000
_cell.length_b   1.000
_cell.length_c   1.000
_cell.angle_alpha   90.00
_cell.angle_beta   90.00
_cell.angle_gamma   90.00
#
_symmetry.space_group_name_H-M   'P 1'
#
loop_
_entity.id
_entity.type
_entity.pdbx_description
1 polymer ?
#
loop_
_entity_poly.entity_id
_entity_poly.type
_entity_poly.pdbx_seq_one_letter_code
_entity_poly.pdbx_strand_id
1 'polypeptide(L)'
;VVELNGVRCHASPAWSLELLQRAAPTVETLHVFEPLEPHLYAVHAMPRLRALHVACDTGFVVKTPEVELGALPPGVAGLRRLNARSLPRATLQSLLRAHGGTLEELTLFSGYHFKPIHGQFKAIHIQSYTKFSGTPPGEQDEDASWPRSCGDLHSLLGRCGLRALRRLVLRRGTCSHTDTGCEEQRAAVRAALPGVQVLCDECDI
;
A
#
# COMPACT_ATOMS: atom_id res chain seq x y z
N VAL A 1 -3.92 -15.57 18.66
CA VAL A 1 -3.86 -14.48 17.65
C VAL A 1 -5.28 -14.20 17.21
N VAL A 2 -5.76 -12.96 17.36
CA VAL A 2 -7.07 -12.54 16.85
C VAL A 2 -6.86 -11.92 15.47
N GLU A 3 -7.57 -12.44 14.48
CA GLU A 3 -7.41 -12.07 13.08
C GLU A 3 -8.74 -11.56 12.51
N LEU A 4 -8.68 -10.42 11.83
CA LEU A 4 -9.83 -9.83 11.15
C LEU A 4 -9.51 -9.72 9.66
N ASN A 5 -10.26 -10.47 8.85
CA ASN A 5 -9.99 -10.61 7.42
C ASN A 5 -11.09 -10.06 6.54
N GLY A 6 -10.71 -9.61 5.35
CA GLY A 6 -11.67 -9.31 4.29
C GLY A 6 -12.47 -8.02 4.50
N VAL A 7 -12.00 -7.07 5.32
CA VAL A 7 -12.75 -5.84 5.59
C VAL A 7 -12.68 -4.92 4.38
N ARG A 8 -13.77 -4.86 3.61
CA ARG A 8 -13.92 -3.97 2.45
C ARG A 8 -14.47 -2.62 2.90
N CYS A 9 -13.58 -1.65 3.13
CA CYS A 9 -13.94 -0.38 3.75
C CYS A 9 -14.82 0.50 2.85
N HIS A 10 -14.65 0.44 1.53
CA HIS A 10 -15.49 1.22 0.60
C HIS A 10 -16.94 0.73 0.50
N ALA A 11 -17.20 -0.55 0.80
CA ALA A 11 -18.53 -1.15 0.60
C ALA A 11 -19.55 -0.65 1.62
N SER A 12 -19.11 -0.36 2.84
CA SER A 12 -19.93 0.28 3.89
C SER A 12 -19.03 1.03 4.87
N PRO A 13 -18.60 2.28 4.53
CA PRO A 13 -17.58 3.01 5.28
C PRO A 13 -17.87 3.20 6.77
N ALA A 14 -19.12 3.52 7.12
CA ALA A 14 -19.50 3.72 8.52
C ALA A 14 -19.43 2.41 9.31
N TRP A 15 -19.96 1.33 8.74
CA TRP A 15 -19.97 0.02 9.37
C TRP A 15 -18.56 -0.56 9.52
N SER A 16 -17.72 -0.46 8.49
CA SER A 16 -16.33 -0.93 8.56
C SER A 16 -15.52 -0.14 9.58
N LEU A 17 -15.72 1.18 9.66
CA LEU A 17 -15.05 2.00 10.67
C LEU A 17 -15.46 1.58 12.09
N GLU A 18 -16.76 1.39 12.34
CA GLU A 18 -17.28 0.95 13.62
C GLU A 18 -16.76 -0.45 14.01
N LEU A 19 -16.70 -1.36 13.04
CA LEU A 19 -16.10 -2.69 13.21
C LEU A 19 -14.62 -2.59 13.62
N LEU A 20 -13.83 -1.80 12.90
CA LEU A 20 -12.40 -1.60 13.21
C LEU A 20 -12.21 -1.02 14.62
N GLN A 21 -13.01 -0.01 14.99
CA GLN A 21 -12.94 0.61 16.31
C GLN A 21 -13.28 -0.37 17.44
N ARG A 22 -14.29 -1.22 17.26
CA ARG A 22 -14.65 -2.24 18.26
C ARG A 22 -13.62 -3.36 18.36
N ALA A 23 -13.02 -3.75 17.24
CA ALA A 23 -12.05 -4.83 17.20
C ALA A 23 -10.62 -4.38 17.61
N ALA A 24 -10.35 -3.08 17.56
CA ALA A 24 -9.04 -2.47 17.81
C ALA A 24 -8.31 -2.97 19.07
N PRO A 25 -8.96 -3.17 20.24
CA PRO A 25 -8.26 -3.59 21.45
C PRO A 25 -7.71 -5.03 21.39
N THR A 26 -8.20 -5.86 20.47
CA THR A 26 -7.91 -7.31 20.45
C THR A 26 -7.20 -7.80 19.20
N VAL A 27 -7.38 -7.12 18.06
CA VAL A 27 -6.86 -7.60 16.76
C VAL A 27 -5.33 -7.50 16.70
N GLU A 28 -4.70 -8.59 16.23
CA GLU A 28 -3.25 -8.70 16.04
C GLU A 28 -2.88 -8.80 14.56
N THR A 29 -3.76 -9.34 13.72
CA THR A 29 -3.62 -9.44 12.26
C THR A 29 -4.85 -8.86 11.58
N LEU A 30 -4.66 -7.95 10.62
CA LEU A 30 -5.75 -7.26 9.94
C LEU A 30 -5.55 -7.23 8.44
N HIS A 31 -6.61 -7.53 7.69
CA HIS A 31 -6.66 -7.38 6.23
C HIS A 31 -7.77 -6.39 5.84
N VAL A 32 -7.37 -5.21 5.38
CA VAL A 32 -8.28 -4.15 4.90
C VAL A 32 -8.12 -3.90 3.40
N PHE A 33 -9.25 -3.69 2.74
CA PHE A 33 -9.33 -3.38 1.32
C PHE A 33 -10.02 -2.03 1.15
N GLU A 34 -9.44 -1.16 0.32
CA GLU A 34 -9.92 0.19 0.03
C GLU A 34 -10.16 1.07 1.26
N PRO A 35 -9.20 1.17 2.20
CA PRO A 35 -9.39 2.00 3.38
C PRO A 35 -9.50 3.47 2.99
N LEU A 36 -10.55 4.13 3.48
CA LEU A 36 -10.62 5.60 3.53
C LEU A 36 -9.77 6.13 4.69
N GLU A 37 -9.49 7.42 4.70
CA GLU A 37 -8.70 8.10 5.72
C GLU A 37 -9.09 7.74 7.18
N PRO A 38 -10.38 7.77 7.60
CA PRO A 38 -10.76 7.38 8.96
C PRO A 38 -10.38 5.95 9.33
N HIS A 39 -10.38 5.03 8.35
CA HIS A 39 -9.99 3.65 8.58
C HIS A 39 -8.49 3.55 8.84
N LEU A 40 -7.65 4.30 8.09
CA LEU A 40 -6.20 4.31 8.30
C LEU A 40 -5.84 4.86 9.69
N TYR A 41 -6.52 5.91 10.15
CA TYR A 41 -6.36 6.41 11.53
C TYR A 41 -6.77 5.38 12.58
N ALA A 42 -7.91 4.70 12.39
CA ALA A 42 -8.35 3.65 13.30
C ALA A 42 -7.35 2.50 13.38
N VAL A 43 -6.81 2.07 12.23
CA VAL A 43 -5.79 1.02 12.13
C VAL A 43 -4.48 1.44 12.80
N HIS A 44 -4.02 2.67 12.56
CA HIS A 44 -2.79 3.24 13.15
C HIS A 44 -2.85 3.30 14.69
N ALA A 45 -4.05 3.45 15.24
CA ALA A 45 -4.28 3.52 16.69
C ALA A 45 -4.48 2.13 17.36
N MET A 46 -4.44 1.02 16.62
CA MET A 46 -4.70 -0.31 17.20
C MET A 46 -3.52 -0.77 18.06
N PRO A 47 -3.68 -0.92 19.39
CA PRO A 47 -2.56 -1.14 20.32
C PRO A 47 -1.88 -2.50 20.15
N ARG A 48 -2.61 -3.50 19.66
CA ARG A 48 -2.13 -4.89 19.54
C ARG A 48 -1.79 -5.29 18.10
N LEU A 49 -2.02 -4.43 17.11
CA LEU A 49 -1.86 -4.80 15.71
C LEU A 49 -0.38 -5.05 15.38
N ARG A 50 -0.07 -6.25 14.88
CA ARG A 50 1.29 -6.71 14.53
C ARG A 50 1.46 -6.96 13.04
N ALA A 51 0.40 -7.33 12.35
CA ALA A 51 0.43 -7.62 10.92
C ALA A 51 -0.71 -6.90 10.21
N LEU A 52 -0.36 -6.11 9.20
CA LEU A 52 -1.31 -5.39 8.38
C LEU A 52 -1.16 -5.81 6.92
N HIS A 53 -2.27 -6.26 6.32
CA HIS A 53 -2.44 -6.31 4.88
C HIS A 53 -3.38 -5.18 4.47
N VAL A 54 -2.89 -4.29 3.62
CA VAL A 54 -3.65 -3.16 3.09
C VAL A 54 -3.54 -3.13 1.58
N ALA A 55 -4.69 -3.11 0.92
CA ALA A 55 -4.77 -3.05 -0.54
C ALA A 55 -5.74 -1.96 -0.97
N CYS A 56 -5.31 -1.11 -1.91
CA CYS A 56 -6.20 -0.24 -2.69
C CYS A 56 -6.31 -0.82 -4.10
N ASP A 57 -7.50 -1.02 -4.64
CA ASP A 57 -7.67 -1.42 -6.04
C ASP A 57 -7.68 -0.15 -6.89
N THR A 58 -6.83 -0.11 -7.90
CA THR A 58 -6.74 1.03 -8.83
C THR A 58 -7.88 1.01 -9.85
N GLY A 59 -8.74 -0.02 -9.84
CA GLY A 59 -9.87 -0.15 -10.75
C GLY A 59 -11.02 0.83 -10.51
N PHE A 60 -11.13 1.41 -9.31
CA PHE A 60 -12.14 2.42 -9.01
C PHE A 60 -11.47 3.79 -8.89
N VAL A 61 -11.94 4.77 -9.67
CA VAL A 61 -11.44 6.16 -9.70
C VAL A 61 -11.78 6.94 -8.41
N VAL A 62 -11.93 6.26 -7.28
CA VAL A 62 -12.01 6.93 -5.99
C VAL A 62 -10.57 7.29 -5.65
N LYS A 63 -10.21 8.55 -5.86
CA LYS A 63 -8.91 9.10 -5.47
C LYS A 63 -8.74 8.85 -3.97
N THR A 64 -7.94 7.85 -3.61
CA THR A 64 -7.62 7.57 -2.21
C THR A 64 -6.89 8.79 -1.66
N PRO A 65 -7.36 9.39 -0.55
CA PRO A 65 -6.68 10.53 0.02
C PRO A 65 -5.24 10.15 0.41
N GLU A 66 -4.33 11.07 0.18
CA GLU A 66 -2.99 10.99 0.75
C GLU A 66 -3.09 11.27 2.24
N VAL A 67 -2.75 10.27 3.05
CA VAL A 67 -2.90 10.35 4.50
C VAL A 67 -1.52 10.38 5.15
N GLU A 68 -1.24 11.48 5.82
CA GLU A 68 -0.06 11.60 6.67
C GLU A 68 -0.39 11.11 8.08
N LEU A 69 0.03 9.88 8.37
CA LEU A 69 0.04 9.35 9.72
C LEU A 69 1.24 9.92 10.47
N GLY A 70 0.97 10.50 11.64
CA GLY A 70 2.02 10.96 12.56
C GLY A 70 2.76 9.81 13.23
N ALA A 71 3.52 10.15 14.28
CA ALA A 71 4.15 9.13 15.12
C ALA A 71 3.12 8.18 15.75
N LEU A 72 3.57 6.99 16.16
CA LEU A 72 2.70 6.06 16.87
C LEU A 72 2.24 6.67 18.20
N PRO A 73 0.95 6.53 18.57
CA PRO A 73 0.48 6.90 19.89
C PRO A 73 1.23 6.11 20.99
N PRO A 74 1.42 6.70 22.19
CA PRO A 74 2.00 5.99 23.31
C PRO A 74 1.24 4.69 23.61
N GLY A 75 1.97 3.60 23.89
CA GLY A 75 1.37 2.29 24.17
C GLY A 75 0.98 1.47 22.94
N VAL A 76 1.07 2.03 21.73
CA VAL A 76 0.93 1.25 20.49
C VAL A 76 2.25 0.58 20.17
N ALA A 77 2.24 -0.74 20.08
CA ALA A 77 3.47 -1.51 20.01
C ALA A 77 4.06 -1.65 18.60
N GLY A 78 3.41 -1.08 17.58
CA GLY A 78 3.87 -1.02 16.20
C GLY A 78 3.71 -2.32 15.40
N LEU A 79 3.67 -2.16 14.07
CA LEU A 79 3.62 -3.27 13.13
C LEU A 79 4.96 -3.99 13.06
N ARG A 80 4.91 -5.32 12.96
CA ARG A 80 6.04 -6.19 12.61
C ARG A 80 6.01 -6.61 11.15
N ARG A 81 4.81 -6.74 10.57
CA ARG A 81 4.64 -7.14 9.17
C ARG A 81 3.69 -6.19 8.47
N LEU A 82 4.11 -5.69 7.31
CA LEU A 82 3.28 -4.87 6.44
C LEU A 82 3.27 -5.48 5.04
N ASN A 83 2.08 -5.76 4.55
CA ASN A 83 1.82 -6.09 3.17
C ASN A 83 1.00 -4.95 2.58
N ALA A 84 1.61 -4.21 1.65
CA ALA A 84 1.01 -3.04 1.02
C ALA A 84 0.88 -3.25 -0.49
N ARG A 85 -0.35 -3.06 -0.99
CA ARG A 85 -0.67 -3.11 -2.41
C ARG A 85 -1.32 -1.80 -2.85
N SER A 86 -0.69 -1.14 -3.82
CA SER A 86 -1.22 0.04 -4.51
C SER A 86 -1.63 1.21 -3.59
N LEU A 87 -0.95 1.39 -2.46
CA LEU A 87 -1.17 2.54 -1.59
C LEU A 87 -0.65 3.83 -2.24
N PRO A 88 -1.31 4.99 -2.01
CA PRO A 88 -0.72 6.28 -2.32
C PRO A 88 0.67 6.41 -1.70
N ARG A 89 1.59 7.05 -2.42
CA ARG A 89 3.00 7.16 -2.03
C ARG A 89 3.16 7.78 -0.65
N ALA A 90 2.50 8.92 -0.42
CA ALA A 90 2.52 9.64 0.85
C ALA A 90 2.03 8.76 2.02
N THR A 91 0.93 8.03 1.79
CA THR A 91 0.34 7.11 2.78
C THR A 91 1.27 5.95 3.10
N LEU A 92 1.91 5.33 2.10
CA LEU A 92 2.89 4.28 2.37
C LEU A 92 4.09 4.84 3.15
N GLN A 93 4.60 6.01 2.75
CA GLN A 93 5.74 6.62 3.40
C GLN A 93 5.44 6.98 4.88
N SER A 94 4.25 7.47 5.18
CA SER A 94 3.83 7.77 6.55
C SER A 94 3.74 6.50 7.40
N LEU A 95 3.14 5.42 6.88
CA LEU A 95 3.12 4.10 7.53
C LEU A 95 4.53 3.56 7.81
N LEU A 96 5.42 3.61 6.81
CA LEU A 96 6.79 3.12 6.94
C LEU A 96 7.59 3.91 7.98
N ARG A 97 7.44 5.24 8.01
CA ARG A 97 8.09 6.09 9.03
C ARG A 97 7.55 5.82 10.43
N ALA A 98 6.22 5.75 10.57
CA ALA A 98 5.57 5.47 11.85
C ALA A 98 6.02 4.14 12.46
N HIS A 99 6.20 3.11 11.63
CA HIS A 99 6.54 1.76 12.08
C HIS A 99 8.01 1.38 11.86
N GLY A 100 8.89 2.29 11.41
CA GLY A 100 10.25 1.95 11.02
C GLY A 100 11.12 1.36 12.14
N GLY A 101 10.79 1.64 13.39
CA GLY A 101 11.45 1.05 14.56
C GLY A 101 11.00 -0.36 14.92
N THR A 102 9.88 -0.85 14.37
CA THR A 102 9.27 -2.14 14.75
C THR A 102 9.02 -3.07 13.56
N LEU A 103 9.01 -2.54 12.33
CA LEU A 103 8.66 -3.28 11.13
C LEU A 103 9.79 -4.23 10.73
N GLU A 104 9.54 -5.53 10.84
CA GLU A 104 10.49 -6.61 10.56
C GLU A 104 10.38 -7.11 9.10
N GLU A 105 9.16 -7.15 8.56
CA GLU A 105 8.88 -7.69 7.24
C GLU A 105 8.00 -6.73 6.43
N LEU A 106 8.43 -6.45 5.21
CA LEU A 106 7.72 -5.61 4.27
C LEU A 106 7.48 -6.37 2.96
N THR A 107 6.25 -6.38 2.50
CA THR A 107 5.87 -6.88 1.18
C THR A 107 5.24 -5.75 0.40
N LEU A 108 5.83 -5.41 -0.75
CA LEU A 108 5.34 -4.36 -1.64
C LEU A 108 4.91 -4.97 -2.96
N PHE A 109 3.66 -4.74 -3.36
CA PHE A 109 3.18 -5.13 -4.67
C PHE A 109 3.49 -4.01 -5.67
N SER A 110 4.38 -4.31 -6.60
CA SER A 110 4.73 -3.48 -7.74
C SER A 110 3.96 -3.98 -8.97
N GLY A 111 3.44 -3.07 -9.78
CA GLY A 111 3.10 -3.40 -11.16
C GLY A 111 1.63 -3.60 -11.53
N TYR A 112 0.71 -2.84 -10.95
CA TYR A 112 -0.61 -2.72 -11.57
C TYR A 112 -0.58 -1.70 -12.71
N HIS A 113 0.01 -2.10 -13.84
CA HIS A 113 -0.37 -1.48 -15.11
C HIS A 113 -1.71 -2.10 -15.51
N PHE A 114 -2.81 -1.52 -15.03
CA PHE A 114 -4.08 -1.74 -15.72
C PHE A 114 -3.88 -1.12 -17.09
N LYS A 115 -3.46 -1.91 -18.09
CA LYS A 115 -3.66 -1.50 -19.48
C LYS A 115 -5.18 -1.40 -19.59
N PRO A 116 -5.77 -0.19 -19.73
CA PRO A 116 -7.17 -0.15 -20.08
C PRO A 116 -7.29 -1.01 -21.33
N ILE A 117 -8.20 -1.99 -21.32
CA ILE A 117 -8.47 -2.80 -22.50
C ILE A 117 -9.04 -1.82 -23.54
N HIS A 118 -8.16 -1.16 -24.30
CA HIS A 118 -8.52 -0.36 -25.44
C HIS A 118 -8.89 -1.34 -26.56
N GLY A 119 -10.07 -1.93 -26.42
CA GLY A 119 -10.58 -3.00 -27.27
C GLY A 119 -12.02 -3.36 -26.93
N GLN A 120 -12.97 -2.56 -27.46
CA GLN A 120 -14.36 -2.93 -27.73
C GLN A 120 -15.26 -3.36 -26.54
N PHE A 121 -15.49 -2.47 -25.58
CA PHE A 121 -16.82 -2.42 -24.97
C PHE A 121 -17.62 -1.32 -25.67
N LYS A 122 -18.50 -1.72 -26.60
CA LYS A 122 -19.56 -0.83 -27.11
C LYS A 122 -20.31 -0.29 -25.89
N ALA A 123 -20.42 1.03 -25.82
CA ALA A 123 -21.19 1.76 -24.84
C ALA A 123 -22.55 1.09 -24.58
N ILE A 124 -22.69 0.40 -23.44
CA ILE A 124 -23.99 0.26 -22.81
C ILE A 124 -24.21 1.60 -22.12
N HIS A 125 -25.14 2.35 -22.69
CA HIS A 125 -25.51 3.70 -22.34
C HIS A 125 -26.15 3.70 -20.95
N ILE A 126 -25.35 3.69 -19.88
CA ILE A 126 -25.82 4.03 -18.54
C ILE A 126 -25.80 5.56 -18.47
N GLN A 127 -26.95 6.17 -18.73
CA GLN A 127 -27.16 7.59 -18.48
C GLN A 127 -27.05 7.88 -16.98
N SER A 128 -26.62 9.12 -16.69
CA SER A 128 -26.65 9.83 -15.40
C SER A 128 -25.48 9.57 -14.43
N TYR A 129 -24.42 10.37 -14.56
CA TYR A 129 -24.07 11.50 -13.67
C TYR A 129 -22.76 12.13 -14.18
N THR A 130 -22.85 13.00 -15.19
CA THR A 130 -21.72 13.78 -15.71
C THR A 130 -21.71 15.18 -15.10
N LYS A 131 -20.73 15.43 -14.23
CA LYS A 131 -20.04 16.73 -14.18
C LYS A 131 -18.56 16.45 -14.39
N PHE A 132 -18.22 16.24 -15.66
CA PHE A 132 -16.85 16.00 -16.12
C PHE A 132 -16.17 17.36 -16.25
N SER A 133 -15.40 17.76 -15.24
CA SER A 133 -14.48 18.89 -15.37
C SER A 133 -13.37 18.49 -16.35
N GLY A 134 -13.31 19.16 -17.49
CA GLY A 134 -12.26 18.98 -18.49
C GLY A 134 -10.92 19.47 -17.95
N THR A 135 -10.09 18.54 -17.49
CA THR A 135 -8.65 18.78 -17.29
C THR A 135 -7.95 18.48 -18.62
N PRO A 136 -7.10 19.39 -19.15
CA PRO A 136 -6.40 19.17 -20.40
C PRO A 136 -5.40 18.00 -20.29
N PRO A 137 -5.10 17.29 -21.40
CA PRO A 137 -4.10 16.24 -21.45
C PRO A 137 -2.70 16.89 -21.42
N GLY A 138 -2.18 17.15 -20.23
CA GLY A 138 -0.88 17.81 -20.08
C GLY A 138 -0.24 17.70 -18.69
N GLU A 139 -1.02 17.45 -17.64
CA GLU A 139 -0.49 17.12 -16.32
C GLU A 139 -0.58 15.62 -16.11
N GLN A 140 0.53 14.93 -16.36
CA GLN A 140 0.70 13.56 -15.91
C GLN A 140 0.69 13.60 -14.37
N ASP A 141 -0.43 13.19 -13.78
CA ASP A 141 -0.57 12.86 -12.36
C ASP A 141 0.29 11.60 -12.11
N GLU A 142 1.62 11.79 -12.13
CA GLU A 142 2.64 10.75 -11.97
C GLU A 142 2.59 10.12 -10.56
N ASP A 143 1.90 10.77 -9.61
CA ASP A 143 1.82 10.33 -8.22
C ASP A 143 0.61 9.43 -7.91
N ALA A 144 -0.43 9.39 -8.76
CA ALA A 144 -1.71 8.81 -8.38
C ALA A 144 -1.72 7.28 -8.17
N SER A 145 -0.71 6.54 -8.65
CA SER A 145 -0.54 5.16 -8.15
C SER A 145 0.93 4.74 -8.16
N TRP A 146 1.54 4.85 -6.99
CA TRP A 146 2.86 4.30 -6.74
C TRP A 146 2.74 2.81 -6.33
N PRO A 147 3.66 1.91 -6.75
CA PRO A 147 4.80 2.14 -7.64
C PRO A 147 4.44 1.81 -9.10
N ARG A 148 4.12 2.84 -9.91
CA ARG A 148 4.03 2.73 -11.39
C ARG A 148 5.41 2.60 -12.02
N SER A 149 6.39 3.30 -11.47
CA SER A 149 7.81 3.10 -11.77
C SER A 149 8.54 2.78 -10.46
N CYS A 150 9.38 1.74 -10.54
CA CYS A 150 10.12 1.21 -9.41
C CYS A 150 11.44 1.95 -9.14
N GLY A 151 11.76 2.96 -9.97
CA GLY A 151 13.07 3.57 -10.04
C GLY A 151 13.50 4.25 -8.74
N ASP A 152 12.57 4.84 -8.00
CA ASP A 152 12.87 5.62 -6.79
C ASP A 152 12.52 4.90 -5.46
N LEU A 153 12.12 3.63 -5.55
CA LEU A 153 11.73 2.83 -4.38
C LEU A 153 12.81 2.85 -3.31
N HIS A 154 14.07 2.67 -3.71
CA HIS A 154 15.22 2.65 -2.82
C HIS A 154 15.39 4.00 -2.07
N SER A 155 15.18 5.13 -2.75
CA SER A 155 15.25 6.47 -2.14
C SER A 155 14.11 6.72 -1.16
N LEU A 156 12.90 6.20 -1.43
CA LEU A 156 11.79 6.25 -0.48
C LEU A 156 12.11 5.43 0.78
N LEU A 157 12.55 4.18 0.61
CA LEU A 157 12.83 3.27 1.72
C LEU A 157 13.97 3.78 2.61
N GLY A 158 15.05 4.31 2.01
CA GLY A 158 16.18 4.88 2.76
C GLY A 158 15.79 6.06 3.66
N ARG A 159 14.73 6.79 3.33
CA ARG A 159 14.23 7.94 4.12
C ARG A 159 13.21 7.56 5.20
N CYS A 160 12.84 6.28 5.31
CA CYS A 160 11.80 5.83 6.26
C CYS A 160 12.35 5.34 7.61
N GLY A 161 13.67 5.24 7.78
CA GLY A 161 14.26 4.85 9.06
C GLY A 161 13.90 3.43 9.52
N LEU A 162 13.86 2.48 8.57
CA LEU A 162 13.44 1.08 8.72
C LEU A 162 14.48 0.22 9.49
N ARG A 163 14.76 0.59 10.75
CA ARG A 163 15.83 0.02 11.58
C ARG A 163 15.62 -1.43 12.00
N ALA A 164 14.36 -1.88 12.07
CA ALA A 164 14.02 -3.25 12.45
C ALA A 164 13.83 -4.19 11.25
N LEU A 165 13.85 -3.65 10.03
CA LEU A 165 13.50 -4.42 8.85
C LEU A 165 14.58 -5.47 8.57
N ARG A 166 14.16 -6.73 8.45
CA ARG A 166 15.03 -7.86 8.12
C ARG A 166 14.75 -8.43 6.73
N ARG A 167 13.52 -8.28 6.25
CA ARG A 167 13.06 -8.89 4.99
C ARG A 167 12.16 -7.94 4.22
N LEU A 168 12.49 -7.74 2.96
CA LEU A 168 11.69 -7.04 1.97
C LEU A 168 11.40 -7.98 0.79
N VAL A 169 10.12 -8.17 0.48
CA VAL A 169 9.67 -8.91 -0.69
C VAL A 169 9.03 -7.95 -1.69
N LEU A 170 9.59 -7.87 -2.88
CA LEU A 170 9.02 -7.19 -4.02
C LEU A 170 8.12 -8.18 -4.76
N ARG A 171 6.81 -7.93 -4.76
CA ARG A 171 5.83 -8.76 -5.49
C ARG A 171 5.50 -8.14 -6.83
N ARG A 172 5.70 -8.88 -7.91
CA ARG A 172 5.64 -8.35 -9.29
C ARG A 172 4.29 -8.50 -9.97
N GLY A 173 3.39 -9.27 -9.36
CA GLY A 173 1.99 -9.35 -9.78
C GLY A 173 1.86 -9.86 -11.22
N THR A 174 1.42 -9.00 -12.13
CA THR A 174 1.31 -9.29 -13.57
C THR A 174 2.29 -8.48 -14.42
N CYS A 175 3.23 -7.77 -13.80
CA CYS A 175 4.20 -6.98 -14.54
C CYS A 175 5.36 -7.86 -15.01
N SER A 176 5.50 -7.99 -16.33
CA SER A 176 6.73 -8.49 -16.92
C SER A 176 7.88 -7.56 -16.55
N HIS A 177 8.93 -8.10 -15.95
CA HIS A 177 10.19 -7.41 -15.72
C HIS A 177 11.32 -8.26 -16.33
N THR A 178 12.41 -7.61 -16.72
CA THR A 178 13.61 -8.33 -17.15
C THR A 178 14.39 -8.76 -15.90
N ASP A 179 15.07 -9.90 -15.97
CA ASP A 179 15.93 -10.38 -14.88
C ASP A 179 16.94 -9.30 -14.46
N THR A 180 17.60 -8.68 -15.46
CA THR A 180 18.54 -7.57 -15.25
C THR A 180 17.89 -6.37 -14.54
N GLY A 181 16.69 -5.95 -14.94
CA GLY A 181 16.01 -4.82 -14.30
C GLY A 181 15.58 -5.13 -12.86
N CYS A 182 15.24 -6.38 -12.57
CA CYS A 182 14.97 -6.82 -11.20
C CYS A 182 16.22 -6.84 -10.35
N GLU A 183 17.33 -7.35 -10.88
CA GLU A 183 18.62 -7.37 -10.20
C GLU A 183 19.11 -5.95 -9.88
N GLU A 184 19.07 -5.03 -10.84
CA GLU A 184 19.42 -3.62 -10.65
C GLU A 184 18.57 -2.97 -9.55
N GLN A 185 17.25 -3.18 -9.59
CA GLN A 185 16.38 -2.63 -8.54
C GLN A 185 16.69 -3.23 -7.17
N ARG A 186 16.86 -4.56 -7.08
CA ARG A 186 17.19 -5.24 -5.82
C ARG A 186 18.54 -4.74 -5.29
N ALA A 187 19.53 -4.54 -6.16
CA ALA A 187 20.82 -3.97 -5.80
C ALA A 187 20.69 -2.55 -5.24
N ALA A 188 19.92 -1.68 -5.90
CA ALA A 188 19.65 -0.32 -5.43
C ALA A 188 18.97 -0.32 -4.05
N VAL A 189 18.00 -1.21 -3.82
CA VAL A 189 17.32 -1.31 -2.53
C VAL A 189 18.23 -1.87 -1.44
N ARG A 190 19.07 -2.86 -1.74
CA ARG A 190 20.08 -3.37 -0.78
C ARG A 190 21.10 -2.30 -0.40
N ALA A 191 21.49 -1.45 -1.35
CA ALA A 191 22.38 -0.33 -1.08
C ALA A 191 21.72 0.69 -0.11
N ALA A 192 20.41 0.94 -0.27
CA ALA A 192 19.65 1.82 0.62
C ALA A 192 19.31 1.21 1.99
N LEU A 193 19.27 -0.13 2.08
CA LEU A 193 18.88 -0.89 3.28
C LEU A 193 19.92 -1.99 3.58
N PRO A 194 21.12 -1.62 4.06
CA PRO A 194 22.17 -2.59 4.34
C PRO A 194 21.73 -3.61 5.40
N GLY A 195 21.99 -4.90 5.13
CA GLY A 195 21.61 -6.01 6.02
C GLY A 195 20.20 -6.56 5.83
N VAL A 196 19.36 -5.93 4.99
CA VAL A 196 18.00 -6.42 4.71
C VAL A 196 18.03 -7.47 3.60
N GLN A 197 17.34 -8.59 3.81
CA GLN A 197 17.10 -9.57 2.76
C GLN A 197 16.07 -9.03 1.76
N VAL A 198 16.52 -8.72 0.53
CA VAL A 198 15.67 -8.21 -0.56
C VAL A 198 15.40 -9.31 -1.58
N LEU A 199 14.13 -9.69 -1.72
CA LEU A 199 13.64 -10.78 -2.56
C LEU A 199 12.65 -10.29 -3.62
N CYS A 200 12.59 -11.00 -4.73
CA CYS A 200 11.54 -10.95 -5.74
C CYS A 200 10.73 -12.24 -5.68
N ASP A 201 9.39 -12.15 -5.72
CA ASP A 201 8.54 -13.34 -5.67
C ASP A 201 8.52 -14.17 -6.95
N GLU A 202 9.02 -13.64 -8.07
CA GLU A 202 9.13 -14.37 -9.34
C GLU A 202 10.55 -14.90 -9.61
N CYS A 203 11.60 -14.25 -9.08
CA CYS A 203 12.99 -14.66 -9.37
C CYS A 203 13.60 -15.57 -8.29
N ASP A 204 13.14 -15.47 -7.04
CA ASP A 204 13.74 -16.18 -5.89
C ASP A 204 12.86 -17.32 -5.33
N ILE A 205 11.72 -17.60 -5.98
CA ILE A 205 10.78 -18.69 -5.64
C ILE A 205 10.70 -19.65 -6.81
#